data_AF-A0A3C0PPQ2-F1
#
_entry.id   AF-A0A3C0PPQ2-F1
#
_cell.length_a   1.000
_cell.length_b   1.000
_cell.length_c   1.000
_cell.angle_alpha   90.00
_cell.angle_beta   90.00
_cell.angle_gamma   90.00
#
_symmetry.space_group_name_H-M   'P 1'
#
loop_
_entity.id
_entity.type
_entity.pdbx_description
1 polymer ?
#
loop_
_entity_poly.entity_id
_entity_poly.type
_entity_poly.pdbx_seq_one_letter_code
_entity_poly.pdbx_strand_id
1 'polypeptide(L)'
;MAQKIKIRALSGTWAIRAAGAVIAETRSALELIEGQSLPVMYFPRDDIAMAFLDYTQKTTHCPQKGDARYFSIITKNKPIENVAWSYETPAKEMLLIKQHLAFHPNEKITIEHLE
;
A
#
# COMPACT_ATOMS: atom_id res chain seq x y z
N MET A 1 -21.19 -12.24 7.43
CA MET A 1 -20.45 -13.19 6.59
C MET A 1 -19.08 -12.59 6.33
N ALA A 2 -17.99 -13.26 6.70
CA ALA A 2 -16.65 -12.74 6.46
C ALA A 2 -16.38 -12.66 4.95
N GLN A 3 -15.90 -11.52 4.47
CA GLN A 3 -15.54 -11.38 3.06
C GLN A 3 -14.33 -12.26 2.77
N LYS A 4 -14.39 -13.04 1.69
CA LYS A 4 -13.29 -13.94 1.29
C LYS A 4 -12.14 -13.08 0.77
N ILE A 5 -11.08 -12.97 1.58
CA ILE A 5 -9.84 -12.28 1.21
C ILE A 5 -8.95 -13.27 0.45
N LYS A 6 -8.41 -12.83 -0.69
CA LYS A 6 -7.42 -13.57 -1.47
C LYS A 6 -6.19 -12.68 -1.66
N ILE A 7 -5.02 -13.26 -1.44
CA ILE A 7 -3.73 -12.59 -1.67
C ILE A 7 -2.98 -13.39 -2.71
N ARG A 8 -2.45 -12.73 -3.74
CA ARG A 8 -1.61 -13.34 -4.77
C ARG A 8 -0.37 -12.50 -5.03
N ALA A 9 0.75 -13.16 -5.34
CA ALA A 9 1.92 -12.44 -5.85
C ALA A 9 1.66 -11.96 -7.27
N LEU A 10 2.07 -10.73 -7.55
CA LEU A 10 2.09 -10.19 -8.91
C LEU A 10 3.42 -10.51 -9.56
N SER A 11 3.37 -10.91 -10.83
CA SER A 11 4.56 -11.09 -11.65
C SER A 11 5.03 -9.76 -12.21
N GLY A 12 6.32 -9.67 -12.54
CA GLY A 12 6.96 -8.51 -13.14
C GLY A 12 7.37 -7.44 -12.15
N THR A 13 7.82 -6.29 -12.66
CA THR A 13 8.26 -5.16 -11.83
C THR A 13 7.12 -4.15 -11.75
N TRP A 14 6.78 -3.70 -10.56
CA TRP A 14 5.73 -2.71 -10.33
C TRP A 14 6.34 -1.47 -9.70
N ALA A 15 5.98 -0.32 -10.22
CA ALA A 15 6.44 0.96 -9.72
C ALA A 15 5.27 1.85 -9.27
N ILE A 16 5.54 2.66 -8.26
CA ILE A 16 4.64 3.72 -7.80
C ILE A 16 5.34 5.04 -8.03
N ARG A 17 4.65 5.95 -8.72
CA ARG A 17 5.10 7.32 -8.92
C ARG A 17 4.17 8.29 -8.22
N ALA A 18 4.76 9.30 -7.59
CA ALA A 18 4.05 10.42 -7.02
C ALA A 18 4.84 11.71 -7.20
N ALA A 19 4.15 12.79 -7.60
CA ALA A 19 4.77 14.12 -7.77
C ALA A 19 6.05 14.13 -8.62
N GLY A 20 6.10 13.28 -9.66
CA GLY A 20 7.25 13.16 -10.57
C GLY A 20 8.42 12.34 -10.04
N ALA A 21 8.32 11.73 -8.86
CA ALA A 21 9.33 10.83 -8.28
C ALA A 21 8.84 9.39 -8.24
N VAL A 22 9.77 8.43 -8.31
CA VAL A 22 9.50 7.01 -8.01
C VAL A 22 9.51 6.86 -6.49
N ILE A 23 8.38 6.44 -5.94
CA ILE A 23 8.17 6.22 -4.51
C ILE A 23 8.45 4.77 -4.14
N ALA A 24 8.17 3.84 -5.04
CA ALA A 24 8.42 2.42 -4.86
C ALA A 24 8.72 1.76 -6.19
N GLU A 25 9.58 0.74 -6.18
CA GLU A 25 9.80 -0.17 -7.31
C GLU A 25 10.08 -1.56 -6.75
N THR A 26 9.24 -2.55 -7.08
CA THR A 26 9.35 -3.89 -6.50
C THR A 26 9.04 -4.97 -7.54
N ARG A 27 9.65 -6.15 -7.35
CA ARG A 27 9.27 -7.40 -8.03
C ARG A 27 8.47 -8.35 -7.15
N SER A 28 8.16 -7.92 -5.93
CA SER A 28 7.47 -8.71 -4.91
C SER A 28 6.16 -8.05 -4.48
N ALA A 29 5.51 -7.33 -5.40
CA ALA A 29 4.19 -6.77 -5.15
C ALA A 29 3.16 -7.89 -4.92
N LEU A 30 2.30 -7.67 -3.94
CA LEU A 30 1.16 -8.55 -3.65
C LEU A 30 -0.12 -7.85 -4.04
N GLU A 31 -1.08 -8.59 -4.57
CA GLU A 31 -2.43 -8.11 -4.80
C GLU A 31 -3.39 -8.78 -3.82
N LEU A 32 -4.20 -7.96 -3.15
CA LEU A 32 -5.25 -8.38 -2.25
C LEU A 32 -6.61 -8.05 -2.86
N ILE A 33 -7.47 -9.06 -2.99
CA ILE A 33 -8.86 -8.91 -3.39
C ILE A 33 -9.75 -9.31 -2.22
N GLU A 34 -10.71 -8.45 -1.90
CA GLU A 34 -11.72 -8.70 -0.87
C GLU A 34 -13.09 -8.83 -1.52
N GLY A 35 -13.61 -10.06 -1.61
CA GLY A 35 -14.93 -10.31 -2.21
C GLY A 35 -15.03 -9.81 -3.65
N GLN A 36 -15.87 -8.79 -3.88
CA GLN A 36 -16.09 -8.13 -5.18
C GLN A 36 -15.47 -6.72 -5.24
N SER A 37 -14.70 -6.33 -4.23
CA SER A 37 -14.00 -5.04 -4.21
C SER A 37 -12.85 -5.01 -5.21
N LEU A 38 -12.45 -3.80 -5.59
CA LEU A 38 -11.30 -3.59 -6.45
C LEU A 38 -10.02 -4.18 -5.82
N PRO A 39 -9.12 -4.77 -6.64
CA PRO A 39 -7.84 -5.26 -6.17
C PRO A 39 -7.01 -4.12 -5.58
N VAL A 40 -6.35 -4.40 -4.47
CA VAL A 40 -5.44 -3.48 -3.80
C VAL A 40 -4.03 -4.06 -3.87
N MET A 41 -3.10 -3.28 -4.40
CA MET A 41 -1.69 -3.67 -4.46
C MET A 41 -0.95 -3.27 -3.17
N TYR A 42 -0.13 -4.18 -2.68
CA TYR A 42 0.69 -4.06 -1.49
C TYR A 42 2.16 -4.22 -1.90
N PHE A 43 2.97 -3.25 -1.51
CA PHE A 43 4.39 -3.16 -1.82
C PHE A 43 5.19 -3.39 -0.54
N PRO A 44 6.25 -4.22 -0.56
CA PRO A 44 7.08 -4.43 0.61
C PRO A 44 7.76 -3.11 1.00
N ARG A 45 7.80 -2.80 2.31
CA ARG A 45 8.35 -1.53 2.81
C ARG A 45 9.79 -1.29 2.39
N ASP A 46 10.60 -2.35 2.31
CA ASP A 46 12.01 -2.27 1.93
C ASP A 46 12.22 -1.72 0.51
N ASP A 47 11.22 -1.89 -0.37
CA ASP A 47 11.26 -1.41 -1.76
C ASP A 47 10.61 -0.01 -1.91
N ILE A 48 10.23 0.62 -0.79
CA ILE A 48 9.59 1.93 -0.76
C ILE A 48 10.59 2.95 -0.23
N ALA A 49 10.70 4.08 -0.93
CA ALA A 49 11.46 5.23 -0.51
C ALA A 49 10.77 5.93 0.67
N MET A 50 10.82 5.30 1.84
CA MET A 50 10.19 5.76 3.09
C MET A 50 10.66 7.15 3.53
N ALA A 51 11.80 7.65 3.03
CA ALA A 51 12.25 9.02 3.23
C ALA A 51 11.27 10.09 2.69
N PHE A 52 10.38 9.72 1.77
CA PHE A 52 9.31 10.59 1.27
C PHE A 52 7.99 10.39 2.01
N LEU A 53 7.91 9.49 2.99
CA LEU A 53 6.67 9.15 3.68
C LEU A 53 6.77 9.53 5.16
N ASP A 54 5.76 10.23 5.65
CA ASP A 54 5.60 10.53 7.07
C ASP A 54 4.38 9.81 7.65
N TYR A 55 4.54 9.29 8.86
CA TYR A 55 3.41 8.75 9.63
C TYR A 55 2.40 9.84 9.91
N THR A 56 1.12 9.48 9.86
CA THR A 56 0.05 10.36 10.34
C THR A 56 -0.55 9.81 11.63
N GLN A 57 -1.28 10.66 12.36
CA GLN A 57 -2.05 10.21 13.52
C GLN A 57 -3.29 9.39 13.13
N LYS A 58 -3.58 9.28 11.84
CA LYS A 58 -4.74 8.54 11.35
C LYS A 58 -4.46 7.04 11.43
N THR A 59 -5.36 6.35 12.12
CA THR A 59 -5.39 4.89 12.17
C THR A 59 -6.82 4.43 11.94
N THR A 60 -6.98 3.25 11.35
CA THR A 60 -8.30 2.61 11.21
C THR A 60 -8.20 1.17 11.63
N HIS A 61 -9.25 0.68 12.29
CA HIS A 61 -9.31 -0.70 12.75
C HIS A 61 -10.19 -1.53 11.84
N CYS A 62 -9.64 -2.63 11.30
CA CYS A 62 -10.38 -3.61 10.52
C CYS A 62 -10.44 -4.95 11.29
N PRO A 63 -11.63 -5.50 11.58
CA PRO A 63 -11.75 -6.75 12.33
C PRO A 63 -11.02 -7.96 11.71
N GLN A 64 -10.88 -7.96 10.38
CA GLN A 64 -10.23 -9.06 9.64
C GLN A 64 -8.73 -8.84 9.41
N LYS A 65 -8.27 -7.58 9.38
CA LYS A 65 -6.89 -7.23 8.98
C LYS A 65 -6.04 -6.66 10.10
N GLY A 66 -6.66 -6.11 11.14
CA GLY A 66 -5.99 -5.41 12.24
C GLY A 66 -5.98 -3.90 12.05
N ASP A 67 -5.02 -3.24 12.69
CA ASP A 67 -4.89 -1.78 12.68
C ASP A 67 -4.06 -1.29 11.49
N ALA A 68 -4.68 -0.48 10.64
CA ALA A 68 -4.00 0.22 9.56
C ALA A 68 -3.43 1.54 10.09
N ARG A 69 -2.14 1.78 9.82
CA ARG A 69 -1.47 3.07 10.01
C ARG A 69 -1.35 3.78 8.68
N TYR A 70 -1.66 5.07 8.65
CA TYR A 70 -1.60 5.87 7.44
C TYR A 70 -0.30 6.67 7.33
N PHE A 71 0.08 6.94 6.09
CA PHE A 71 1.25 7.69 5.71
C PHE A 71 0.85 8.77 4.69
N SER A 72 1.51 9.91 4.79
CA SER A 72 1.43 10.99 3.80
C SER A 72 2.71 11.00 2.99
N ILE A 73 2.61 11.22 1.68
CA ILE A 73 3.79 11.45 0.84
C ILE A 73 4.14 12.93 0.91
N ILE A 74 5.35 13.23 1.39
CA ILE A 74 5.88 14.58 1.46
C ILE A 74 6.45 14.96 0.10
N THR A 75 5.95 16.05 -0.46
CA THR A 75 6.39 16.60 -1.74
C THR A 75 6.83 18.04 -1.55
N LYS A 76 7.60 18.59 -2.51
CA LYS A 76 8.08 19.99 -2.43
C LYS A 76 6.95 21.02 -2.38
N ASN A 77 5.78 20.72 -2.95
CA ASN A 77 4.65 21.65 -3.00
C ASN A 77 3.65 21.43 -1.86
N LYS A 78 2.97 20.28 -1.87
CA LYS A 78 1.95 19.95 -0.88
C LYS A 78 1.98 18.45 -0.57
N PRO A 79 1.93 18.03 0.70
CA PRO A 79 1.85 16.62 1.03
C PRO A 79 0.59 15.98 0.41
N ILE A 80 0.73 14.73 -0.01
CA ILE A 80 -0.41 13.90 -0.41
C ILE A 80 -0.85 13.16 0.85
N GLU A 81 -1.84 13.73 1.52
CA GLU A 81 -2.21 13.34 2.88
C GLU A 81 -2.89 11.97 2.96
N ASN A 82 -2.46 11.14 3.92
CA ASN A 82 -3.06 9.83 4.22
C ASN A 82 -3.25 8.93 2.99
N VAL A 83 -2.33 9.02 2.02
CA VAL A 83 -2.46 8.35 0.73
C VAL A 83 -2.01 6.90 0.78
N ALA A 84 -1.12 6.55 1.71
CA ALA A 84 -0.67 5.19 1.90
C ALA A 84 -1.11 4.66 3.27
N TRP A 85 -1.25 3.34 3.38
CA TRP A 85 -1.49 2.69 4.65
C TRP A 85 -0.74 1.36 4.73
N SER A 86 -0.41 0.95 5.96
CA SER A 86 0.22 -0.33 6.25
C SER A 86 -0.41 -1.00 7.45
N TYR A 87 -0.43 -2.33 7.45
CA TYR A 87 -0.77 -3.12 8.63
C TYR A 87 0.53 -3.57 9.31
N GLU A 88 0.91 -2.90 10.40
CA GLU A 88 2.13 -3.23 11.15
C GLU A 88 2.01 -4.55 11.92
N THR A 89 0.82 -4.75 12.48
CA THR A 89 0.46 -5.89 13.33
C THR A 89 -0.83 -6.53 12.83
N PRO A 90 -0.82 -7.14 11.63
CA PRO A 90 -2.02 -7.70 11.04
C PRO A 90 -2.48 -8.97 11.77
N ALA A 91 -3.73 -9.36 11.54
CA ALA A 91 -4.24 -10.66 11.96
C ALA A 91 -3.43 -11.81 11.32
N LYS A 92 -3.46 -13.01 11.93
CA LYS A 92 -2.66 -14.18 11.48
C LYS A 92 -2.86 -14.52 10.01
N GLU A 93 -4.07 -14.38 9.50
CA GLU A 93 -4.41 -14.67 8.09
C GLU A 93 -3.88 -13.61 7.11
N MET A 94 -3.43 -12.45 7.61
CA MET A 94 -2.96 -11.30 6.84
C MET A 94 -1.46 -11.04 7.03
N LEU A 95 -0.71 -12.01 7.58
CA LEU A 95 0.73 -11.87 7.79
C LEU A 95 1.52 -11.66 6.49
N LEU A 96 1.00 -12.09 5.35
CA LEU A 96 1.64 -11.89 4.04
C LEU A 96 1.79 -10.41 3.67
N ILE A 97 0.85 -9.55 4.10
CA ILE A 97 0.90 -8.10 3.84
C ILE A 97 1.48 -7.32 5.04
N LYS A 98 2.07 -8.00 6.02
CA LYS A 98 2.66 -7.35 7.19
C LYS A 98 3.71 -6.34 6.73
N GLN A 99 3.61 -5.11 7.24
CA GLN A 99 4.48 -3.99 6.91
C GLN A 99 4.52 -3.63 5.42
N HIS A 100 3.70 -4.24 4.57
CA HIS A 100 3.56 -3.78 3.19
C HIS A 100 2.67 -2.54 3.17
N LEU A 101 2.94 -1.63 2.25
CA LEU A 101 2.13 -0.44 2.06
C LEU A 101 1.26 -0.59 0.82
N ALA A 102 0.00 -0.18 0.96
CA ALA A 102 -0.90 0.04 -0.16
C ALA A 102 -1.14 1.54 -0.32
N PHE A 103 -1.54 1.95 -1.52
CA PHE A 103 -1.70 3.35 -1.89
C PHE A 103 -3.11 3.59 -2.45
N HIS A 104 -3.74 4.70 -2.07
CA HIS A 104 -5.04 5.08 -2.58
C HIS A 104 -4.86 5.59 -4.02
N PRO A 105 -5.61 5.02 -4.99
CA PRO A 105 -5.59 5.54 -6.35
C PRO A 105 -6.18 6.95 -6.34
N ASN A 106 -5.41 7.92 -6.82
CA ASN A 106 -5.85 9.29 -7.04
C ASN A 106 -5.06 9.89 -8.20
N GLU A 107 -5.38 11.12 -8.60
CA GLU A 107 -4.72 11.82 -9.71
C GLU A 107 -3.20 12.04 -9.53
N LYS A 108 -2.69 11.93 -8.30
CA LYS A 108 -1.28 12.19 -7.95
C LYS A 108 -0.45 10.91 -7.78
N ILE A 109 -1.08 9.73 -7.77
CA ILE A 109 -0.43 8.44 -7.63
C ILE A 109 -0.66 7.64 -8.90
N THR A 110 0.44 7.20 -9.50
CA THR A 110 0.42 6.29 -10.64
C THR A 110 1.05 4.99 -10.21
N ILE A 111 0.35 3.88 -10.42
CA ILE A 111 0.88 2.54 -10.26
C ILE A 111 1.01 1.95 -11.66
N GLU A 112 2.22 1.54 -12.03
CA GLU A 112 2.55 1.06 -13.37
C GLU A 112 3.30 -0.27 -13.30
N HIS A 113 3.07 -1.12 -14.29
CA HIS A 113 3.83 -2.35 -14.50
C HIS A 113 4.96 -2.05 -15.48
N LEU A 114 6.19 -2.27 -15.05
CA LEU A 114 7.40 -2.12 -15.85
C LEU A 114 7.73 -3.49 -16.46
N GLU A 115 7.63 -3.58 -17.78
CA GLU A 115 7.92 -4.79 -18.59
C GLU A 115 9.41 -5.19 -18.52
#